data_AF-A8Q5C9-F1
#
_entry.id   AF-A8Q5C9-F1
#
_cell.length_a   1.000
_cell.length_b   1.000
_cell.length_c   1.000
_cell.angle_alpha   90.00
_cell.angle_beta   90.00
_cell.angle_gamma   90.00
#
_symmetry.space_group_name_H-M   'P 1'
#
loop_
_entity.id
_entity.type
_entity.pdbx_description
1 polymer ?
#
loop_
_entity_poly.entity_id
_entity_poly.type
_entity_poly.pdbx_seq_one_letter_code
_entity_poly.pdbx_strand_id
1 'polypeptide(L)'
;MLPFDKNDPANVFTLEFRTPINYDSGIKQEAVVIHKIDRKGTTYYSTIITHSKDYDEMMVGTEWVHFLEQDSPEVYPVIKVRVERIDKQRQVAVLQINSTFNPIKPNKISCRSTRKQRHLKDEMNSSHIQNEGETVRILPPEQNGFFKDLVTFGMNACNNGYVWRMIDPYDYACVTKNRQQEIRYQRKVGNPSGICRKPLMLRKAFPSDTACVTQTEFVIIQKENAEMHKNMKYHSFFNGEETVVP
;
A
#
# COMPACT_ATOMS: atom_id res chain seq x y z
N MET A 1 -4.93 -0.91 -1.11
CA MET A 1 -4.01 -1.88 -0.46
C MET A 1 -4.09 -1.68 1.04
N LEU A 2 -4.15 -2.76 1.80
CA LEU A 2 -4.27 -2.74 3.26
C LEU A 2 -3.01 -3.35 3.87
N PRO A 3 -2.18 -2.56 4.56
CA PRO A 3 -0.98 -3.09 5.19
C PRO A 3 -1.33 -3.95 6.39
N PHE A 4 -0.56 -5.03 6.55
CA PHE A 4 -0.68 -5.94 7.70
C PHE A 4 0.66 -6.22 8.37
N ASP A 5 1.77 -5.91 7.70
CA ASP A 5 3.11 -6.06 8.23
C ASP A 5 3.77 -4.68 8.39
N LYS A 6 4.33 -4.44 9.57
CA LYS A 6 5.05 -3.19 9.87
C LYS A 6 6.51 -3.25 9.48
N ASN A 7 7.06 -4.45 9.31
CA ASN A 7 8.47 -4.69 9.01
C ASN A 7 8.72 -4.75 7.50
N ASP A 8 7.71 -5.15 6.72
CA ASP A 8 7.77 -5.18 5.25
C ASP A 8 6.57 -4.42 4.64
N PRO A 9 6.76 -3.18 4.14
CA PRO A 9 5.67 -2.39 3.58
C PRO A 9 5.08 -2.95 2.26
N ALA A 10 5.74 -3.92 1.62
CA ALA A 10 5.20 -4.60 0.45
C ALA A 10 4.26 -5.76 0.83
N ASN A 11 4.28 -6.23 2.08
CA ASN A 11 3.33 -7.20 2.59
C ASN A 11 1.98 -6.50 2.87
N VAL A 12 1.03 -6.69 1.96
CA VAL A 12 -0.26 -6.01 1.95
C VAL A 12 -1.38 -6.93 1.49
N PHE A 13 -2.62 -6.62 1.86
CA PHE A 13 -3.78 -7.12 1.16
C PHE A 13 -4.13 -6.19 0.00
N THR A 14 -4.37 -6.74 -1.19
CA THR A 14 -5.02 -6.02 -2.29
C THR A 14 -6.50 -6.39 -2.31
N LEU A 15 -7.33 -5.44 -2.75
CA LEU A 15 -8.77 -5.61 -2.89
C LEU A 15 -9.07 -5.45 -4.37
N GLU A 16 -9.71 -6.45 -4.96
CA GLU A 16 -10.08 -6.47 -6.37
C GLU A 16 -11.59 -6.59 -6.49
N PHE A 17 -12.19 -5.74 -7.34
CA PHE A 17 -13.61 -5.84 -7.66
C PHE A 17 -13.76 -6.54 -9.01
N ARG A 18 -14.38 -7.71 -8.99
CA ARG A 18 -14.61 -8.54 -10.17
C ARG A 18 -16.06 -8.41 -10.62
N THR A 19 -16.28 -8.38 -11.94
CA THR A 19 -17.62 -8.27 -12.53
C THR A 19 -17.83 -9.33 -13.61
N PRO A 20 -19.06 -9.85 -13.83
CA PRO A 20 -19.30 -10.88 -14.84
C PRO A 20 -19.30 -10.32 -16.28
N ILE A 21 -18.49 -9.30 -16.55
CA ILE A 21 -18.41 -8.57 -17.81
C ILE A 21 -16.96 -8.59 -18.28
N ASN A 22 -16.74 -8.64 -19.60
CA ASN A 22 -15.41 -8.67 -20.23
C ASN A 22 -14.57 -9.88 -19.77
N TYR A 23 -13.36 -9.61 -19.25
CA TYR A 23 -12.35 -10.60 -18.89
C TYR A 23 -12.79 -11.55 -17.75
N ASP A 24 -13.74 -11.11 -16.94
CA ASP A 24 -14.28 -11.88 -15.80
C ASP A 24 -15.66 -12.50 -16.12
N SER A 25 -16.08 -12.57 -17.38
CA SER A 25 -17.39 -13.11 -17.80
C SER A 25 -17.71 -14.55 -17.34
N GLY A 26 -16.71 -15.30 -16.87
CA GLY A 26 -16.88 -16.63 -16.30
C GLY A 26 -17.40 -16.67 -14.86
N ILE A 27 -17.42 -15.55 -14.13
CA ILE A 27 -17.95 -15.50 -12.75
C ILE A 27 -19.46 -15.28 -12.76
N LYS A 28 -20.15 -15.77 -11.72
CA LYS A 28 -21.63 -15.76 -11.68
C LYS A 28 -22.22 -14.41 -11.25
N GLN A 29 -21.46 -13.61 -10.50
CA GLN A 29 -21.91 -12.37 -9.89
C GLN A 29 -20.74 -11.44 -9.60
N GLU A 30 -21.02 -10.16 -9.40
CA GLU A 30 -20.02 -9.19 -9.00
C GLU A 30 -19.59 -9.42 -7.56
N ALA A 31 -18.29 -9.48 -7.31
CA ALA A 31 -17.78 -9.73 -5.97
C ALA A 31 -16.46 -9.04 -5.72
N VAL A 32 -16.12 -8.88 -4.45
CA VAL A 32 -14.81 -8.39 -4.03
C VAL A 32 -13.96 -9.56 -3.60
N VAL A 33 -12.73 -9.59 -4.10
CA VAL A 33 -11.73 -10.60 -3.78
C VAL A 33 -10.55 -9.93 -3.09
N ILE A 34 -10.04 -10.57 -2.05
CA ILE A 34 -8.85 -10.14 -1.32
C ILE A 34 -7.69 -11.05 -1.70
N HIS A 35 -6.59 -10.45 -2.13
CA HIS A 35 -5.33 -11.15 -2.27
C HIS A 35 -4.40 -10.75 -1.13
N LYS A 36 -3.67 -11.73 -0.59
CA LYS A 36 -2.52 -11.50 0.27
C LYS A 36 -1.27 -11.43 -0.61
N ILE A 37 -0.60 -10.29 -0.56
CA ILE A 37 0.75 -10.12 -1.10
C ILE A 37 1.72 -10.37 0.04
N ASP A 38 2.52 -11.42 -0.07
CA ASP A 38 3.58 -11.69 0.90
C ASP A 38 4.88 -12.14 0.24
N ARG A 39 5.99 -11.75 0.87
CA ARG A 39 7.33 -12.12 0.41
C ARG A 39 7.68 -13.55 0.79
N LYS A 40 8.18 -14.34 -0.17
CA LYS A 40 8.84 -15.64 0.06
C LYS A 40 10.23 -15.60 -0.56
N GLY A 41 11.27 -15.58 0.28
CA GLY A 41 12.65 -15.41 -0.16
C GLY A 41 12.87 -14.03 -0.79
N THR A 42 13.19 -13.99 -2.09
CA THR A 42 13.44 -12.76 -2.85
C THR A 42 12.24 -12.30 -3.70
N THR A 43 11.16 -13.05 -3.70
CA THR A 43 10.02 -12.85 -4.61
C THR A 43 8.75 -12.58 -3.81
N TYR A 44 7.85 -11.76 -4.36
CA TYR A 44 6.51 -11.53 -3.81
C TYR A 44 5.51 -12.42 -4.52
N TYR A 45 4.59 -13.00 -3.77
CA TYR A 45 3.52 -13.83 -4.28
C TYR A 45 2.18 -13.19 -3.98
N SER A 46 1.25 -13.29 -4.93
CA SER A 46 -0.16 -12.92 -4.73
C SER A 46 -0.96 -14.20 -4.52
N THR A 47 -1.60 -14.34 -3.36
CA THR A 47 -2.47 -15.48 -3.05
C THR A 47 -3.88 -14.99 -2.77
N ILE A 48 -4.87 -15.51 -3.51
CA ILE A 48 -6.28 -15.26 -3.22
C ILE A 48 -6.63 -15.88 -1.86
N ILE A 49 -7.14 -15.08 -0.93
CA ILE A 49 -7.52 -15.56 0.42
C ILE A 49 -9.02 -15.65 0.64
N THR A 50 -9.81 -14.91 -0.13
CA THR A 50 -11.27 -15.06 -0.25
C THR A 50 -11.52 -15.80 -1.55
N HIS A 51 -12.27 -16.91 -1.58
CA HIS A 51 -12.24 -17.95 -2.63
C HIS A 51 -11.26 -19.12 -2.32
N SER A 52 -11.14 -19.48 -1.03
CA SER A 52 -10.59 -20.77 -0.59
C SER A 52 -11.73 -21.76 -0.32
N LYS A 53 -11.44 -23.04 -0.01
CA LYS A 53 -12.46 -24.06 0.31
C LYS A 53 -13.47 -23.62 1.38
N ASP A 54 -13.11 -22.62 2.19
CA ASP A 54 -13.84 -22.21 3.39
C ASP A 54 -14.50 -20.82 3.29
N TYR A 55 -14.26 -20.04 2.23
CA TYR A 55 -14.79 -18.67 2.08
C TYR A 55 -15.23 -18.34 0.65
N ASP A 56 -16.50 -17.97 0.49
CA ASP A 56 -17.05 -17.42 -0.77
C ASP A 56 -16.51 -16.01 -1.06
N GLU A 57 -16.66 -15.57 -2.31
CA GLU A 57 -16.35 -14.19 -2.73
C GLU A 57 -17.16 -13.17 -1.90
N MET A 58 -16.59 -11.98 -1.67
CA MET A 58 -17.23 -10.99 -0.80
C MET A 58 -18.35 -10.23 -1.54
N MET A 59 -19.59 -10.56 -1.19
CA MET A 59 -20.81 -9.92 -1.67
C MET A 59 -21.29 -8.80 -0.75
N VAL A 60 -22.27 -8.01 -1.21
CA VAL A 60 -22.92 -6.98 -0.37
C VAL A 60 -23.37 -7.58 0.96
N GLY A 61 -22.95 -6.96 2.06
CA GLY A 61 -23.23 -7.38 3.43
C GLY A 61 -22.20 -8.31 4.06
N THR A 62 -21.27 -8.87 3.28
CA THR A 62 -20.18 -9.73 3.81
C THR A 62 -19.10 -8.91 4.50
N GLU A 63 -18.52 -9.47 5.57
CA GLU A 63 -17.38 -8.90 6.30
C GLU A 63 -16.26 -9.94 6.37
N TRP A 64 -15.08 -9.57 5.88
CA TRP A 64 -13.85 -10.33 6.07
C TRP A 64 -13.09 -9.74 7.25
N VAL A 65 -12.61 -10.61 8.13
CA VAL A 65 -11.85 -10.25 9.33
C VAL A 65 -10.52 -10.98 9.33
N HIS A 66 -9.44 -10.23 9.51
CA HIS A 66 -8.11 -10.77 9.68
C HIS A 66 -7.50 -10.30 10.99
N PHE A 67 -7.07 -11.26 11.79
CA PHE A 67 -6.34 -11.00 13.02
C PHE A 67 -4.86 -10.87 12.69
N LEU A 68 -4.29 -9.72 13.04
CA LEU A 68 -2.88 -9.45 12.92
C LEU A 68 -2.16 -10.16 14.07
N GLU A 69 -1.05 -10.82 13.76
CA GLU A 69 -0.20 -11.43 14.78
C GLU A 69 0.30 -10.34 15.75
N GLN A 70 0.15 -10.56 17.07
CA GLN A 70 0.66 -9.65 18.08
C GLN A 70 1.24 -10.37 19.30
N ASP A 71 2.27 -9.75 19.89
CA ASP A 71 3.02 -10.18 21.08
C ASP A 71 2.24 -10.09 22.43
N SER A 72 0.93 -9.75 22.44
CA SER A 72 0.16 -9.49 23.67
C SER A 72 -1.26 -10.06 23.62
N PRO A 73 -1.74 -10.77 24.67
CA PRO A 73 -2.96 -11.58 24.63
C PRO A 73 -4.29 -10.83 24.86
N GLU A 74 -4.28 -9.52 25.16
CA GLU A 74 -5.50 -8.84 25.65
C GLU A 74 -6.38 -8.21 24.56
N VAL A 75 -5.82 -7.84 23.41
CA VAL A 75 -6.60 -7.31 22.26
C VAL A 75 -5.90 -7.73 20.97
N TYR A 76 -6.55 -8.55 20.15
CA TYR A 76 -6.02 -8.89 18.83
C TYR A 76 -6.21 -7.69 17.89
N PRO A 77 -5.14 -7.13 17.31
CA PRO A 77 -5.28 -6.13 16.28
C PRO A 77 -5.92 -6.79 15.06
N VAL A 78 -6.84 -6.07 14.40
CA VAL A 78 -7.66 -6.62 13.32
C VAL A 78 -7.71 -5.68 12.13
N ILE A 79 -7.89 -6.29 10.97
CA ILE A 79 -8.34 -5.64 9.75
C ILE A 79 -9.71 -6.22 9.42
N LYS A 80 -10.69 -5.33 9.26
CA LYS A 80 -12.04 -5.66 8.83
C LYS A 80 -12.34 -4.97 7.52
N VAL A 81 -12.87 -5.73 6.57
CA VAL A 81 -13.33 -5.23 5.27
C VAL A 81 -14.75 -5.68 5.09
N ARG A 82 -15.68 -4.74 4.92
CA ARG A 82 -17.10 -5.02 4.69
C ARG A 82 -17.54 -4.45 3.36
N VAL A 83 -18.29 -5.23 2.58
CA VAL A 83 -18.89 -4.74 1.33
C VAL A 83 -20.21 -4.07 1.65
N GLU A 84 -20.24 -2.74 1.62
CA GLU A 84 -21.45 -1.97 1.94
C GLU A 84 -22.44 -1.97 0.79
N ARG A 85 -21.95 -1.74 -0.42
CA ARG A 85 -22.80 -1.59 -1.61
C ARG A 85 -22.01 -1.92 -2.87
N ILE A 86 -22.68 -2.50 -3.86
CA ILE A 86 -22.17 -2.63 -5.22
C ILE A 86 -23.07 -1.81 -6.15
N ASP A 87 -22.45 -0.93 -6.94
CA ASP A 87 -23.10 -0.13 -7.96
C ASP A 87 -22.81 -0.76 -9.33
N LYS A 88 -23.75 -1.58 -9.80
CA LYS A 88 -23.59 -2.34 -11.06
C LYS A 88 -23.48 -1.44 -12.28
N GLN A 89 -24.18 -0.30 -12.29
CA GLN A 89 -24.16 0.63 -13.42
C GLN A 89 -22.80 1.32 -13.56
N ARG A 90 -22.18 1.67 -12.43
CA ARG A 90 -20.86 2.31 -12.40
C ARG A 90 -19.71 1.32 -12.35
N GLN A 91 -20.00 0.03 -12.17
CA GLN A 91 -19.00 -1.02 -11.92
C GLN A 91 -18.07 -0.65 -10.75
N VAL A 92 -18.65 -0.23 -9.63
CA VAL A 92 -17.91 0.16 -8.43
C VAL A 92 -18.46 -0.57 -7.20
N ALA A 93 -17.56 -1.06 -6.35
CA ALA A 93 -17.88 -1.51 -5.00
C ALA A 93 -17.52 -0.44 -3.95
N VAL A 94 -18.41 -0.24 -2.99
CA VAL A 94 -18.20 0.62 -1.82
C VAL A 94 -17.88 -0.27 -0.63
N LEU A 95 -16.71 -0.04 -0.02
CA LEU A 95 -16.18 -0.83 1.07
C LEU A 95 -16.08 0.00 2.35
N GLN A 96 -16.47 -0.58 3.48
CA GLN A 96 -16.11 -0.09 4.79
C GLN A 96 -14.88 -0.84 5.28
N ILE A 97 -13.84 -0.10 5.64
CA ILE A 97 -12.57 -0.67 6.09
C ILE A 97 -12.27 -0.15 7.49
N ASN A 98 -12.12 -1.05 8.45
CA ASN A 98 -11.74 -0.72 9.82
C ASN A 98 -10.48 -1.51 10.18
N SER A 99 -9.38 -0.81 10.44
CA SER A 99 -8.09 -1.42 10.72
C SER A 99 -7.48 -0.82 11.98
N THR A 100 -6.99 -1.68 12.86
CA THR A 100 -6.19 -1.28 14.02
C THR A 100 -4.69 -1.27 13.73
N PHE A 101 -4.28 -1.59 12.50
CA PHE A 101 -2.88 -1.58 12.09
C PHE A 101 -2.29 -0.18 12.28
N ASN A 102 -1.13 -0.11 12.92
CA ASN A 102 -0.40 1.14 13.11
C ASN A 102 1.09 0.92 12.76
N PRO A 103 1.60 1.55 11.69
CA PRO A 103 2.99 1.36 11.26
C PRO A 103 4.02 1.99 12.21
N ILE A 104 3.60 2.88 13.11
CA ILE A 104 4.49 3.70 13.95
C ILE A 104 4.55 3.20 15.39
N LYS A 105 3.64 2.33 15.85
CA LYS A 105 3.67 1.84 17.24
C LYS A 105 4.76 0.78 17.43
N PRO A 106 5.83 1.06 18.21
CA PRO A 106 6.82 0.05 18.54
C PRO A 106 6.19 -1.07 19.37
N ASN A 107 6.64 -2.30 19.15
CA ASN A 107 6.48 -3.35 20.15
C ASN A 107 7.14 -2.87 21.44
N LYS A 108 6.41 -2.78 22.55
CA LYS A 108 7.00 -2.65 23.88
C LYS A 108 7.66 -3.97 24.27
N ILE A 109 8.67 -4.42 23.52
CA ILE A 109 9.63 -5.39 24.04
C ILE A 109 10.59 -4.55 24.88
N SER A 110 10.38 -4.57 26.18
CA SER A 110 11.29 -4.03 27.18
C SER A 110 12.66 -4.70 27.01
N CYS A 111 13.55 -4.07 26.25
CA CYS A 111 14.98 -4.36 26.34
C CYS A 111 15.46 -3.93 27.74
N ARG A 112 15.36 -4.83 28.74
CA ARG A 112 16.16 -4.73 29.96
C ARG A 112 17.60 -4.97 29.55
N SER A 113 18.30 -3.90 29.18
CA SER A 113 19.76 -3.91 29.09
C SER A 113 20.30 -4.10 30.51
N THR A 114 20.66 -5.32 30.87
CA THR A 114 21.58 -5.54 31.99
C THR A 114 22.96 -5.05 31.57
N ARG A 115 23.25 -3.78 31.84
CA ARG A 115 24.63 -3.29 31.91
C ARG A 115 25.36 -4.08 32.98
N LYS A 116 26.25 -4.99 32.58
CA LYS A 116 27.50 -5.24 33.32
C LYS A 116 28.65 -4.96 32.38
N GLN A 117 29.17 -3.74 32.45
CA GLN A 117 30.51 -3.42 31.98
C GLN A 117 31.52 -4.26 32.76
N ARG A 118 32.35 -5.04 32.06
CA ARG A 118 33.74 -5.27 32.45
C ARG A 118 34.60 -5.27 31.20
N HIS A 119 35.38 -4.20 31.06
CA HIS A 119 36.61 -4.17 30.27
C HIS A 119 37.61 -5.18 30.87
N LEU A 120 38.34 -5.92 30.03
CA LEU A 120 39.80 -6.15 30.08
C LEU A 120 40.22 -7.37 29.22
N LYS A 121 41.01 -7.06 28.17
CA LYS A 121 42.24 -7.70 27.65
C LYS A 121 42.36 -9.21 27.35
N ASP A 122 42.91 -9.43 26.15
CA ASP A 122 43.95 -10.39 25.72
C ASP A 122 43.70 -11.91 25.64
N GLU A 123 44.22 -12.45 24.52
CA GLU A 123 44.75 -13.80 24.24
C GLU A 123 43.82 -15.02 24.03
N MET A 124 43.83 -15.47 22.76
CA MET A 124 44.04 -16.85 22.26
C MET A 124 43.65 -18.04 23.17
N ASN A 125 42.57 -18.76 22.84
CA ASN A 125 42.65 -20.16 22.37
C ASN A 125 41.29 -20.81 22.07
N SER A 126 41.36 -21.72 21.10
CA SER A 126 40.35 -22.65 20.60
C SER A 126 39.56 -23.39 21.69
N SER A 127 38.24 -23.46 21.52
CA SER A 127 37.51 -24.73 21.66
C SER A 127 36.19 -24.68 20.89
N HIS A 128 36.05 -25.65 19.99
CA HIS A 128 34.82 -26.02 19.30
C HIS A 128 33.72 -26.34 20.31
N ILE A 129 32.59 -25.63 20.23
CA ILE A 129 31.26 -26.21 20.49
C ILE A 129 30.38 -25.75 19.34
N GLN A 130 30.22 -26.64 18.35
CA GLN A 130 29.18 -26.53 17.34
C GLN A 130 27.85 -26.82 18.04
N ASN A 131 26.99 -25.81 18.11
CA ASN A 131 25.55 -26.02 18.15
C ASN A 131 24.97 -25.21 17.01
N GLU A 132 24.49 -25.93 16.00
CA GLU A 132 23.67 -25.43 14.90
C GLU A 132 22.36 -24.89 15.48
N GLY A 133 22.39 -23.64 15.92
CA GLY A 133 21.22 -22.81 16.17
C GLY A 133 21.20 -21.75 15.10
N GLU A 134 20.22 -21.83 14.21
CA GLU A 134 19.87 -20.81 13.22
C GLU A 134 19.98 -19.43 13.88
N THR A 135 20.99 -18.66 13.48
CA THR A 135 21.22 -17.33 14.04
C THR A 135 20.12 -16.43 13.54
N VAL A 136 19.03 -16.34 14.30
CA VAL A 136 18.03 -15.29 14.16
C VAL A 136 18.78 -13.98 14.36
N ARG A 137 19.18 -13.37 13.24
CA ARG A 137 19.72 -12.01 13.22
C ARG A 137 18.56 -11.11 13.62
N ILE A 138 18.44 -10.85 14.91
CA ILE A 138 17.56 -9.81 15.43
C ILE A 138 18.13 -8.49 14.91
N LEU A 139 17.59 -8.02 13.79
CA LEU A 139 17.96 -6.75 13.20
C LEU A 139 17.60 -5.63 14.20
N PRO A 140 18.46 -4.61 14.37
CA PRO A 140 18.19 -3.49 15.27
C PRO A 140 16.90 -2.76 14.87
N PRO A 141 16.31 -1.96 15.78
CA PRO A 141 15.08 -1.23 15.51
C PRO A 141 15.36 -0.04 14.58
N GLU A 142 15.64 -0.30 13.32
CA GLU A 142 15.49 0.70 12.25
C GLU A 142 14.00 0.85 11.92
N GLN A 143 13.23 1.39 12.87
CA GLN A 143 11.85 1.84 12.65
C GLN A 143 11.73 2.99 11.62
N ASN A 144 12.80 3.29 10.88
CA ASN A 144 12.85 4.26 9.79
C ASN A 144 12.95 3.63 8.40
N GLY A 145 13.03 2.29 8.27
CA GLY A 145 12.98 1.59 6.98
C GLY A 145 11.64 1.79 6.26
N PHE A 146 10.55 1.93 7.03
CA PHE A 146 9.18 2.10 6.54
C PHE A 146 9.05 3.16 5.43
N PHE A 147 9.55 4.37 5.65
CA PHE A 147 9.52 5.46 4.66
C PHE A 147 10.76 5.51 3.76
N LYS A 148 11.80 4.75 4.10
CA LYS A 148 13.06 4.69 3.35
C LYS A 148 12.94 3.73 2.16
N ASP A 149 12.24 2.62 2.34
CA ASP A 149 12.14 1.54 1.36
C ASP A 149 10.91 1.71 0.45
N LEU A 150 9.78 2.22 0.97
CA LEU A 150 8.58 2.51 0.19
C LEU A 150 7.83 3.76 0.71
N VAL A 151 7.50 4.69 -0.18
CA VAL A 151 6.76 5.95 0.17
C VAL A 151 5.25 5.69 0.34
N THR A 152 4.77 4.55 -0.15
CA THR A 152 3.38 4.09 -0.12
C THR A 152 3.34 2.63 0.29
N PHE A 153 2.23 2.16 0.86
CA PHE A 153 2.06 0.73 1.12
C PHE A 153 1.91 -0.06 -0.18
N GLY A 154 2.45 -1.28 -0.20
CA GLY A 154 2.45 -2.19 -1.34
C GLY A 154 3.54 -1.88 -2.37
N MET A 155 3.66 -2.74 -3.38
CA MET A 155 4.77 -2.61 -4.34
C MET A 155 4.61 -1.45 -5.31
N ASN A 156 3.44 -0.80 -5.40
CA ASN A 156 3.26 0.37 -6.25
C ASN A 156 4.34 1.41 -5.94
N ALA A 157 5.13 1.73 -6.96
CA ALA A 157 6.22 2.68 -6.87
C ALA A 157 6.44 3.32 -8.24
N CYS A 158 7.05 4.51 -8.24
CA CYS A 158 7.51 5.14 -9.45
C CYS A 158 8.86 4.56 -9.91
N ASN A 159 9.13 4.64 -11.21
CA ASN A 159 10.44 4.37 -11.77
C ASN A 159 11.51 5.31 -11.19
N ASN A 160 12.77 4.87 -11.25
CA ASN A 160 13.90 5.68 -10.79
C ASN A 160 13.89 7.07 -11.45
N GLY A 161 14.04 8.12 -10.63
CA GLY A 161 13.97 9.52 -11.07
C GLY A 161 12.58 10.16 -10.97
N TYR A 162 11.54 9.37 -10.75
CA TYR A 162 10.17 9.82 -10.55
C TYR A 162 9.73 9.65 -9.09
N VAL A 163 8.75 10.44 -8.69
CA VAL A 163 8.11 10.41 -7.37
C VAL A 163 6.61 10.55 -7.54
N TRP A 164 5.84 10.08 -6.56
CA TRP A 164 4.41 10.30 -6.52
C TRP A 164 4.09 11.79 -6.56
N ARG A 165 3.18 12.21 -7.43
CA ARG A 165 2.67 13.56 -7.53
C ARG A 165 1.98 14.00 -6.23
N MET A 166 1.36 13.02 -5.56
CA MET A 166 0.86 13.11 -4.19
C MET A 166 -0.20 14.18 -4.01
N ILE A 167 -0.97 14.64 -5.01
CA ILE A 167 -2.03 15.68 -4.87
C ILE A 167 -2.98 15.42 -3.69
N ASP A 168 -3.25 14.16 -3.41
CA ASP A 168 -3.82 13.67 -2.17
C ASP A 168 -3.14 12.32 -1.81
N PRO A 169 -3.54 11.64 -0.72
CA PRO A 169 -2.99 10.33 -0.38
C PRO A 169 -3.25 9.20 -1.40
N TYR A 170 -4.14 9.42 -2.37
CA TYR A 170 -4.56 8.43 -3.37
C TYR A 170 -4.17 8.82 -4.82
N ASP A 171 -3.41 9.91 -5.00
CA ASP A 171 -2.93 10.39 -6.29
C ASP A 171 -1.69 9.60 -6.75
N TYR A 172 -1.96 8.49 -7.45
CA TYR A 172 -0.95 7.58 -7.99
C TYR A 172 -0.44 7.97 -9.39
N ALA A 173 -0.10 9.24 -9.59
CA ALA A 173 0.62 9.69 -10.78
C ALA A 173 2.11 9.90 -10.48
N CYS A 174 3.00 9.45 -11.37
CA CYS A 174 4.45 9.60 -11.21
C CYS A 174 4.97 10.82 -11.98
N VAL A 175 5.58 11.77 -11.27
CA VAL A 175 6.13 13.02 -11.81
C VAL A 175 7.60 13.19 -11.38
N THR A 176 8.31 14.15 -11.97
CA THR A 176 9.68 14.48 -11.53
C THR A 176 9.66 15.16 -10.15
N LYS A 177 10.78 15.10 -9.41
CA LYS A 177 10.89 15.77 -8.10
C LYS A 177 10.64 17.28 -8.17
N ASN A 178 11.11 17.95 -9.22
CA ASN A 178 10.88 19.39 -9.41
C ASN A 178 9.38 19.68 -9.58
N ARG A 179 8.69 18.88 -10.41
CA ARG A 179 7.25 19.00 -10.63
C ARG A 179 6.45 18.74 -9.35
N GLN A 180 6.85 17.76 -8.54
CA GLN A 180 6.23 17.50 -7.24
C GLN A 180 6.35 18.72 -6.30
N GLN A 181 7.49 19.41 -6.31
CA GLN A 181 7.70 20.62 -5.49
C GLN A 181 6.81 21.77 -5.96
N GLU A 182 6.66 21.98 -7.28
CA GLU A 182 5.73 22.96 -7.85
C GLU A 182 4.29 22.72 -7.37
N ILE A 183 3.82 21.48 -7.46
CA ILE A 183 2.46 21.09 -7.06
C ILE A 183 2.24 21.27 -5.55
N ARG A 184 3.24 20.94 -4.73
CA ARG A 184 3.18 21.17 -3.28
C ARG A 184 3.08 22.66 -2.93
N TYR A 185 3.73 23.53 -3.70
CA TYR A 185 3.62 24.98 -3.52
C TYR A 185 2.22 25.49 -3.89
N GLN A 186 1.68 25.01 -5.02
CA GLN A 186 0.34 25.37 -5.51
C GLN A 186 -0.80 24.95 -4.57
N ARG A 187 -0.61 23.87 -3.80
CA ARG A 187 -1.61 23.33 -2.85
C ARG A 187 -2.06 24.27 -1.73
N LYS A 188 -1.33 25.34 -1.44
CA LYS A 188 -1.69 26.28 -0.36
C LYS A 188 -2.91 27.16 -0.69
N VAL A 189 -3.50 27.01 -1.88
CA VAL A 189 -4.62 27.83 -2.37
C VAL A 189 -5.87 26.96 -2.61
N GLY A 190 -6.23 26.14 -1.61
CA GLY A 190 -7.45 25.33 -1.67
C GLY A 190 -8.71 26.20 -1.70
N ASN A 191 -9.68 25.87 -2.55
CA ASN A 191 -10.98 26.53 -2.61
C ASN A 191 -12.11 25.55 -2.25
N PRO A 192 -12.55 25.52 -0.97
CA PRO A 192 -13.57 24.58 -0.50
C PRO A 192 -14.91 24.71 -1.22
N SER A 193 -15.19 25.86 -1.84
CA SER A 193 -16.46 26.12 -2.52
C SER A 193 -16.59 25.42 -3.89
N GLY A 194 -15.49 24.92 -4.47
CA GLY A 194 -15.48 24.33 -5.81
C GLY A 194 -15.82 25.32 -6.94
N ILE A 195 -15.91 26.62 -6.65
CA ILE A 195 -16.23 27.66 -7.64
C ILE A 195 -14.97 28.42 -8.00
N CYS A 196 -14.46 28.24 -9.22
CA CYS A 196 -13.31 28.99 -9.71
C CYS A 196 -13.72 30.31 -10.35
N ARG A 197 -13.14 31.42 -9.86
CA ARG A 197 -13.31 32.74 -10.47
C ARG A 197 -12.47 32.82 -11.74
N LYS A 198 -13.08 33.31 -12.83
CA LYS A 198 -12.36 33.53 -14.10
C LYS A 198 -11.11 34.40 -13.86
N PRO A 199 -9.97 34.08 -14.50
CA PRO A 199 -9.78 33.10 -15.57
C PRO A 199 -9.43 31.66 -15.10
N LEU A 200 -9.50 31.38 -13.80
CA LEU A 200 -9.17 30.06 -13.27
C LEU A 200 -10.29 29.05 -13.53
N MET A 201 -9.92 27.79 -13.59
CA MET A 201 -10.83 26.65 -13.76
C MET A 201 -10.51 25.53 -12.78
N LEU A 202 -11.46 24.61 -12.59
CA LEU A 202 -11.23 23.43 -11.76
C LEU A 202 -10.12 22.58 -12.36
N ARG A 203 -9.16 22.20 -11.52
CA ARG A 203 -7.99 21.41 -11.87
C ARG A 203 -8.34 20.00 -12.33
N LYS A 204 -9.35 19.39 -11.70
CA LYS A 204 -9.89 18.06 -12.04
C LYS A 204 -8.79 16.99 -12.16
N ALA A 205 -7.86 16.95 -11.21
CA ALA A 205 -6.88 15.88 -11.13
C ALA A 205 -7.53 14.52 -10.81
N PHE A 206 -8.62 14.51 -10.06
CA PHE A 206 -9.45 13.34 -9.74
C PHE A 206 -10.90 13.79 -9.49
N PRO A 207 -11.90 12.89 -9.38
CA PRO A 207 -13.32 13.25 -9.34
C PRO A 207 -13.71 14.28 -8.26
N SER A 208 -13.02 14.29 -7.13
CA SER A 208 -13.28 15.20 -6.00
C SER A 208 -12.28 16.36 -5.88
N ASP A 209 -11.46 16.61 -6.90
CA ASP A 209 -10.47 17.69 -6.87
C ASP A 209 -11.11 19.06 -7.16
N THR A 210 -11.17 19.90 -6.12
CA THR A 210 -11.80 21.22 -6.16
C THR A 210 -10.81 22.38 -6.29
N ALA A 211 -9.52 22.10 -6.47
CA ALA A 211 -8.51 23.15 -6.63
C ALA A 211 -8.73 23.95 -7.92
N CYS A 212 -8.47 25.27 -7.87
CA CYS A 212 -8.54 26.14 -9.03
C CYS A 212 -7.14 26.39 -9.60
N VAL A 213 -6.99 26.24 -10.92
CA VAL A 213 -5.72 26.41 -11.64
C VAL A 213 -5.92 27.19 -12.93
N THR A 214 -4.82 27.59 -13.57
CA THR A 214 -4.82 28.21 -14.90
C THR A 214 -5.16 27.18 -15.98
N GLN A 215 -5.56 27.63 -17.17
CA GLN A 215 -5.79 26.75 -18.32
C GLN A 215 -4.56 25.91 -18.67
N THR A 216 -3.36 26.50 -18.59
CA THR A 216 -2.10 25.81 -18.87
C THR A 216 -1.86 24.66 -17.89
N GLU A 217 -2.02 24.92 -16.59
CA GLU A 217 -1.84 23.92 -15.54
C GLU A 217 -2.89 22.81 -15.61
N PHE A 218 -4.14 23.15 -15.96
CA PHE A 218 -5.18 22.16 -16.25
C PHE A 218 -4.74 21.19 -17.35
N VAL A 219 -4.24 21.69 -18.49
CA VAL A 219 -3.79 20.84 -19.60
C VAL A 219 -2.63 19.93 -19.19
N ILE A 220 -1.68 20.43 -18.39
CA ILE A 220 -0.56 19.62 -17.89
C ILE A 220 -1.09 18.46 -17.03
N ILE A 221 -2.01 18.72 -16.11
CA ILE A 221 -2.56 17.71 -15.22
C ILE A 221 -3.38 16.66 -15.96
N GLN A 222 -4.18 17.08 -16.96
CA GLN A 222 -4.90 16.12 -17.79
C GLN A 222 -3.95 15.21 -18.56
N LYS A 223 -2.81 15.74 -19.03
CA LYS A 223 -1.76 14.94 -19.66
C LYS A 223 -1.10 13.97 -18.67
N GLU A 224 -0.72 14.45 -17.48
CA GLU A 224 -0.16 13.61 -16.40
C GLU A 224 -1.11 12.46 -16.04
N ASN A 225 -2.42 12.71 -15.98
CA ASN A 225 -3.43 11.70 -15.72
C ASN A 225 -3.53 10.67 -16.87
N ALA A 226 -3.54 11.14 -18.12
CA ALA A 226 -3.60 10.26 -19.29
C ALA A 226 -2.36 9.36 -19.41
N GLU A 227 -1.22 9.82 -18.89
CA GLU A 227 0.07 9.13 -18.96
C GLU A 227 0.50 8.50 -17.63
N MET A 228 -0.39 8.39 -16.64
CA MET A 228 -0.02 8.00 -15.26
C MET A 228 0.71 6.66 -15.19
N HIS A 229 0.36 5.72 -16.08
CA HIS A 229 0.92 4.37 -16.14
C HIS A 229 2.39 4.33 -16.59
N LYS A 230 2.84 5.29 -17.42
CA LYS A 230 4.14 5.22 -18.11
C LYS A 230 5.34 5.17 -17.16
N ASN A 231 5.22 5.80 -15.99
CA ASN A 231 6.31 5.96 -15.03
C ASN A 231 6.12 5.13 -13.75
N MET A 232 5.14 4.21 -13.74
CA MET A 232 4.94 3.26 -12.65
C MET A 232 5.79 2.01 -12.87
N LYS A 233 6.43 1.52 -11.81
CA LYS A 233 7.39 0.40 -11.89
C LYS A 233 6.74 -0.95 -12.19
N TYR A 234 5.54 -1.18 -11.68
CA TYR A 234 4.86 -2.48 -11.77
C TYR A 234 3.45 -2.35 -12.36
N HIS A 235 3.23 -1.39 -13.27
CA HIS A 235 1.92 -1.17 -13.89
C HIS A 235 1.35 -2.47 -14.46
N SER A 236 2.14 -3.17 -15.29
CA SER A 236 1.66 -4.36 -15.99
C SER A 236 1.35 -5.53 -15.04
N PHE A 237 2.14 -5.73 -13.99
CA PHE A 237 1.88 -6.73 -12.96
C PHE A 237 0.53 -6.50 -12.28
N PHE A 238 0.27 -5.26 -11.83
CA PHE A 238 -0.97 -4.93 -11.11
C PHE A 238 -2.22 -4.83 -11.98
N ASN A 239 -2.07 -4.75 -13.31
CA ASN A 239 -3.17 -4.66 -14.26
C ASN A 239 -3.30 -5.90 -15.15
N GLY A 240 -2.56 -6.99 -14.86
CA GLY A 240 -2.64 -8.23 -15.62
C GLY A 240 -2.18 -8.10 -17.09
N GLU A 241 -1.38 -7.08 -17.40
CA GLU A 241 -0.80 -6.87 -18.74
C GLU A 241 0.54 -7.59 -18.90
N GLU A 242 1.08 -8.17 -17.83
CA GLU A 242 2.32 -8.92 -17.86
C GLU A 242 2.14 -10.22 -18.64
N THR A 243 2.85 -10.35 -19.77
CA THR A 243 2.90 -11.60 -20.51
C THR A 243 3.75 -12.60 -19.75
N VAL A 244 3.17 -13.72 -19.33
CA VAL A 244 3.92 -14.85 -18.79
C VAL A 244 4.84 -15.37 -19.90
N VAL A 245 6.14 -15.12 -19.78
CA VAL A 245 7.12 -15.68 -20.71
C VAL A 245 7.16 -17.20 -20.45
N PRO A 246 6.96 -18.04 -21.48
CA PRO A 246 6.95 -19.50 -21.34
C PRO A 246 8.32 -20.08 -20.97
#